data_AF-A0A183UZH3-F1
#
_entry.id   AF-A0A183UZH3-F1
#
_cell.length_a   1.000
_cell.length_b   1.000
_cell.length_c   1.000
_cell.angle_alpha   90.00
_cell.angle_beta   90.00
_cell.angle_gamma   90.00
#
_symmetry.space_group_name_H-M   'P 1'
#
loop_
_entity.id
_entity.type
_entity.pdbx_description
1 polymer ?
#
loop_
_entity_poly.entity_id
_entity_poly.type
_entity_poly.pdbx_seq_one_letter_code
_entity_poly.pdbx_strand_id
1 'polypeptide(L)'
;MLPIFLTIVTLFGSSSALLDQSVAIRGQLLCGEQPSQGDTVKLINHNTITFNNELASGTTDNQGYYHLTGDLMKEIVKDIRREISLGIPDSYVSRSSAPSQTFNGGVLQLQFKFGDEDHKCL
;
A
#
# COMPACT_ATOMS: atom_id res chain seq x y z
N MET A 1 14.83 -53.65 -9.84
CA MET A 1 15.63 -52.52 -10.36
C MET A 1 14.80 -51.39 -10.98
N LEU A 2 13.48 -51.55 -11.21
CA LEU A 2 12.62 -50.50 -11.77
C LEU A 2 11.73 -49.70 -10.77
N PRO A 3 11.49 -50.09 -9.49
CA PRO A 3 10.55 -49.34 -8.64
C PRO A 3 11.19 -48.19 -7.85
N ILE A 4 12.53 -48.12 -7.78
CA ILE A 4 13.26 -47.12 -6.98
C ILE A 4 13.35 -45.77 -7.73
N PHE A 5 13.26 -45.78 -9.05
CA PHE A 5 13.38 -44.56 -9.86
C PHE A 5 12.09 -43.72 -9.89
N LEU A 6 10.93 -44.31 -9.56
CA LEU A 6 9.64 -43.62 -9.61
C LEU A 6 9.34 -42.77 -8.37
N THR A 7 9.97 -43.05 -7.23
CA THR A 7 9.74 -42.35 -5.96
C THR A 7 10.53 -41.05 -5.81
N ILE A 8 11.53 -40.78 -6.66
CA ILE A 8 12.36 -39.57 -6.59
C ILE A 8 11.73 -38.37 -7.34
N VAL A 9 10.82 -38.63 -8.29
CA VAL A 9 10.26 -37.59 -9.18
C VAL A 9 9.14 -36.77 -8.51
N THR A 10 8.57 -37.22 -7.39
CA THR A 10 7.45 -36.53 -6.72
C THR A 10 7.84 -35.48 -5.68
N LEU A 11 9.14 -35.26 -5.42
CA LEU A 11 9.60 -34.31 -4.38
C LEU A 11 9.98 -32.90 -4.88
N PHE A 12 9.94 -32.62 -6.18
CA PHE A 12 10.04 -31.25 -6.67
C PHE A 12 8.68 -30.55 -6.62
N GLY A 13 8.14 -30.42 -5.40
CA GLY A 13 7.17 -29.38 -5.12
C GLY A 13 7.88 -28.04 -5.26
N SER A 14 7.82 -27.44 -6.44
CA SER A 14 8.28 -26.07 -6.67
C SER A 14 7.47 -25.15 -5.76
N SER A 15 7.99 -24.90 -4.56
CA SER A 15 7.51 -23.81 -3.72
C SER A 15 7.90 -22.52 -4.42
N SER A 16 7.02 -22.04 -5.30
CA SER A 16 7.05 -20.67 -5.78
C SER A 16 6.72 -19.77 -4.58
N ALA A 17 7.71 -19.54 -3.72
CA ALA A 17 7.68 -18.39 -2.84
C ALA A 17 7.93 -17.17 -3.75
N LEU A 18 6.86 -16.71 -4.41
CA LEU A 18 6.83 -15.36 -4.96
C LEU A 18 7.24 -14.41 -3.82
N LEU A 19 8.03 -13.40 -4.16
CA LEU A 19 8.46 -12.35 -3.24
C LEU A 19 7.26 -11.45 -2.88
N ASP A 20 6.19 -12.04 -2.34
CA ASP A 20 5.00 -11.32 -1.94
C ASP A 20 5.41 -10.38 -0.82
N GLN A 21 5.19 -9.09 -1.05
CA GLN A 21 5.24 -8.10 0.00
C GLN A 21 3.89 -7.46 0.12
N SER A 22 3.49 -7.16 1.35
CA SER A 22 2.22 -6.53 1.64
C SER A 22 2.37 -5.50 2.75
N VAL A 23 1.50 -4.49 2.70
CA VAL A 23 1.46 -3.37 3.64
C VAL A 23 0.00 -3.00 3.90
N ALA A 24 -0.31 -2.70 5.16
CA ALA A 24 -1.59 -2.12 5.54
C ALA A 24 -1.39 -0.79 6.26
N ILE A 25 -2.23 0.18 5.99
CA ILE A 25 -2.26 1.47 6.65
C ILE A 25 -3.70 1.86 6.99
N ARG A 26 -3.86 2.57 8.09
CA ARG A 26 -5.08 3.32 8.41
C ARG A 26 -4.77 4.70 8.92
N GLY A 27 -5.71 5.62 8.80
CA GLY A 27 -5.62 6.95 9.37
C GLY A 27 -6.90 7.74 9.17
N GLN A 28 -6.82 9.04 9.47
CA GLN A 28 -7.91 9.99 9.30
C GLN A 28 -7.38 11.26 8.66
N LEU A 29 -8.13 11.83 7.71
CA LEU A 29 -7.86 13.15 7.14
C LEU A 29 -8.84 14.16 7.71
N LEU A 30 -8.33 15.29 8.17
CA LEU A 30 -9.11 16.45 8.58
C LEU A 30 -8.77 17.64 7.69
N CYS A 31 -9.77 18.46 7.40
CA CYS A 31 -9.55 19.84 7.04
C CYS A 31 -10.09 20.77 8.13
N GLY A 32 -9.17 21.47 8.80
CA GLY A 32 -9.51 22.25 9.99
C GLY A 32 -10.16 21.34 11.02
N GLU A 33 -11.35 21.73 11.48
CA GLU A 33 -12.13 20.99 12.46
C GLU A 33 -13.05 19.92 11.84
N GLN A 34 -13.11 19.83 10.50
CA GLN A 34 -14.02 18.93 9.80
C GLN A 34 -13.30 17.70 9.26
N PRO A 35 -13.92 16.51 9.34
CA PRO A 35 -13.43 15.35 8.61
C PRO A 35 -13.45 15.59 7.11
N SER A 36 -12.35 15.24 6.44
CA SER A 36 -12.24 15.39 5.00
C SER A 36 -12.79 14.15 4.30
N GLN A 37 -13.97 14.28 3.70
CA GLN A 37 -14.72 13.18 3.09
C GLN A 37 -14.45 13.06 1.59
N GLY A 38 -14.25 11.84 1.10
CA GLY A 38 -14.14 11.55 -0.33
C GLY A 38 -12.75 11.79 -0.93
N ASP A 39 -11.77 12.12 -0.10
CA ASP A 39 -10.39 12.27 -0.54
C ASP A 39 -9.81 10.92 -0.95
N THR A 40 -9.08 10.91 -2.06
CA THR A 40 -8.38 9.70 -2.53
C THR A 40 -7.07 9.52 -1.77
N VAL A 41 -6.88 8.35 -1.18
CA VAL A 41 -5.65 7.92 -0.52
C VAL A 41 -5.06 6.76 -1.31
N LYS A 42 -3.76 6.81 -1.57
CA LYS A 42 -3.03 5.78 -2.33
C LYS A 42 -1.90 5.19 -1.51
N LEU A 43 -1.67 3.90 -1.67
CA LEU A 43 -0.45 3.22 -1.26
C LEU A 43 0.44 3.09 -2.49
N ILE A 44 1.66 3.65 -2.44
CA ILE A 44 2.59 3.67 -3.56
C ILE A 44 3.95 3.11 -3.14
N ASN A 45 4.50 2.19 -3.90
CA ASN A 45 5.86 1.68 -3.74
C ASN A 45 6.89 2.61 -4.41
N HIS A 46 7.64 3.40 -3.64
CA HIS A 46 8.63 4.31 -4.22
C HIS A 46 10.00 3.66 -4.52
N ASN A 47 10.20 2.39 -4.17
CA ASN A 47 11.51 1.71 -4.22
C ASN A 47 11.81 1.01 -5.56
N THR A 48 10.92 1.14 -6.54
CA THR A 48 11.06 0.51 -7.85
C THR A 48 11.45 1.54 -8.92
N ILE A 49 12.43 1.17 -9.75
CA ILE A 49 12.92 1.95 -10.91
C ILE A 49 11.84 2.00 -12.03
N THR A 50 10.83 1.14 -11.94
CA THR A 50 9.69 1.06 -12.86
C THR A 50 8.64 2.13 -12.54
N PHE A 51 7.91 2.58 -13.57
CA PHE A 51 6.92 3.66 -13.49
C PHE A 51 5.56 3.25 -12.88
N ASN A 52 5.46 2.03 -12.32
CA ASN A 52 4.21 1.33 -12.03
C ASN A 52 4.13 0.93 -10.55
N ASN A 53 3.65 1.83 -9.68
CA ASN A 53 3.96 1.74 -8.25
C ASN A 53 2.74 1.80 -7.31
N GLU A 54 1.51 1.95 -7.80
CA GLU A 54 0.31 1.95 -6.93
C GLU A 54 0.00 0.52 -6.47
N LEU A 55 -0.13 0.32 -5.16
CA LEU A 55 -0.43 -0.95 -4.49
C LEU A 55 -1.91 -1.06 -4.10
N ALA A 56 -2.52 0.06 -3.72
CA ALA A 56 -3.93 0.16 -3.38
C ALA A 56 -4.38 1.62 -3.46
N SER A 57 -5.69 1.82 -3.67
CA SER A 57 -6.34 3.13 -3.62
C SER A 57 -7.71 3.00 -2.97
N GLY A 58 -8.14 4.03 -2.25
CA GLY A 58 -9.45 4.11 -1.65
C GLY A 58 -9.81 5.55 -1.32
N THR A 59 -11.02 5.77 -0.83
CA THR A 59 -11.49 7.11 -0.45
C THR A 59 -11.79 7.19 1.04
N THR A 60 -11.60 8.37 1.62
CA THR A 60 -12.01 8.61 3.01
C THR A 60 -13.54 8.53 3.17
N ASP A 61 -13.98 8.00 4.30
CA ASP A 61 -15.40 7.94 4.65
C ASP A 61 -15.96 9.29 5.14
N ASN A 62 -17.22 9.30 5.59
CA ASN A 62 -17.87 10.50 6.13
C ASN A 62 -17.26 11.03 7.44
N GLN A 63 -16.40 10.25 8.08
CA GLN A 63 -15.63 10.63 9.26
C GLN A 63 -14.15 10.86 8.91
N GLY A 64 -13.80 10.92 7.62
CA GLY A 64 -12.44 11.15 7.14
C GLY A 64 -11.50 9.97 7.32
N TYR A 65 -11.98 8.80 7.75
CA TYR A 65 -11.14 7.63 7.95
C TYR A 65 -10.85 6.91 6.64
N TYR A 66 -9.66 6.33 6.56
CA TYR A 66 -9.26 5.42 5.51
C TYR A 66 -8.57 4.17 6.09
N HIS A 67 -8.70 3.06 5.38
CA HIS A 67 -7.94 1.84 5.63
C HIS A 67 -7.61 1.20 4.29
N LEU A 68 -6.33 1.01 4.00
CA LEU A 68 -5.84 0.40 2.78
C LEU A 68 -4.98 -0.81 3.11
N THR A 69 -5.12 -1.86 2.31
CA THR A 69 -4.21 -2.99 2.26
C THR A 69 -3.75 -3.14 0.82
N GLY A 70 -2.44 -3.13 0.61
CA GLY A 70 -1.84 -3.33 -0.69
C GLY A 70 -0.83 -4.47 -0.62
N ASP A 71 -0.81 -5.27 -1.67
CA ASP A 71 0.16 -6.32 -1.92
C ASP A 71 0.88 -6.05 -3.25
N LEU A 72 2.10 -6.55 -3.40
CA LEU A 72 2.83 -6.49 -4.66
C LEU A 72 2.23 -7.46 -5.68
N MET A 73 0.98 -7.25 -6.07
CA MET A 73 0.38 -7.93 -7.21
C MET A 73 -0.22 -6.92 -8.18
N LYS A 74 0.51 -6.73 -9.27
CA LYS A 74 0.08 -6.16 -10.55
C LYS A 74 0.13 -4.64 -10.65
N GLU A 75 0.72 -4.22 -11.76
CA GLU A 75 1.00 -2.85 -12.16
C GLU A 75 -0.29 -2.07 -12.46
N ILE A 76 -0.45 -0.91 -11.82
CA ILE A 76 -1.45 0.11 -12.20
C ILE A 76 -0.71 1.36 -12.69
N VAL A 77 -1.23 1.95 -13.77
CA VAL A 77 -0.69 3.15 -14.42
C VAL A 77 -0.71 4.33 -13.44
N LYS A 78 0.45 4.95 -13.24
CA LYS A 78 0.62 6.17 -12.44
C LYS A 78 -0.12 7.35 -13.07
N ASP A 79 -1.21 7.80 -12.45
CA ASP A 79 -1.78 9.12 -12.71
C ASP A 79 -0.87 10.16 -12.04
N ILE A 80 -0.21 11.00 -12.83
CA ILE A 80 0.66 12.07 -12.32
C ILE A 80 -0.24 13.24 -11.91
N ARG A 81 -0.71 13.19 -10.66
CA ARG A 81 -1.33 14.33 -9.97
C ARG A 81 -0.48 14.75 -8.76
N ARG A 82 -0.65 15.99 -8.30
CA ARG A 82 -0.02 16.50 -7.07
C ARG A 82 -0.47 15.63 -5.90
N GLU A 83 0.48 15.12 -5.12
CA GLU A 83 0.23 14.16 -4.03
C GLU A 83 1.17 14.45 -2.86
N ILE A 84 0.62 14.50 -1.64
CA ILE A 84 1.39 14.52 -0.40
C ILE A 84 1.90 13.10 -0.13
N SER A 85 3.21 12.88 -0.28
CA SER A 85 3.83 11.57 -0.02
C SER A 85 4.41 11.49 1.39
N LEU A 86 3.86 10.61 2.22
CA LEU A 86 4.38 10.28 3.55
C LEU A 86 4.90 8.84 3.56
N GLY A 87 6.14 8.63 4.03
CA GLY A 87 6.76 7.31 4.06
C GLY A 87 6.20 6.41 5.16
N ILE A 88 5.97 5.14 4.83
CA ILE A 88 5.67 4.07 5.80
C ILE A 88 6.99 3.39 6.18
N PRO A 89 7.29 3.18 7.48
CA PRO A 89 8.51 2.49 7.88
C PRO A 89 8.56 1.04 7.38
N ASP A 90 9.73 0.61 6.91
CA ASP A 90 9.95 -0.74 6.36
C ASP A 90 9.54 -1.88 7.34
N SER A 91 9.56 -1.63 8.64
CA SER A 91 9.12 -2.60 9.65
C SER A 91 7.67 -3.04 9.48
N TYR A 92 6.81 -2.21 8.86
CA TYR A 92 5.41 -2.52 8.58
C TYR A 92 5.19 -3.26 7.26
N VAL A 93 6.25 -3.44 6.45
CA VAL A 93 6.20 -4.20 5.21
C VAL A 93 6.41 -5.69 5.52
N SER A 94 5.40 -6.50 5.22
CA SER A 94 5.42 -7.94 5.47
C SER A 94 5.91 -8.70 4.24
N ARG A 95 6.65 -9.80 4.43
CA ARG A 95 7.08 -10.70 3.35
C ARG A 95 6.11 -11.87 3.18
N SER A 96 4.85 -11.52 2.94
CA SER A 96 3.73 -12.45 2.79
C SER A 96 2.63 -11.79 1.97
N SER A 97 1.73 -12.60 1.42
CA SER A 97 0.55 -12.13 0.68
C SER A 97 -0.45 -11.33 1.53
N ALA A 98 -0.37 -11.43 2.85
CA ALA A 98 -1.19 -10.66 3.78
C ALA A 98 -0.29 -9.88 4.77
N PRO A 99 -0.64 -8.61 5.10
CA PRO A 99 0.11 -7.83 6.09
C PRO A 99 0.03 -8.46 7.47
N SER A 100 1.18 -8.55 8.15
CA SER A 100 1.28 -9.02 9.53
C SER A 100 0.84 -7.95 10.55
N GLN A 101 0.84 -6.68 10.15
CA GLN A 101 0.46 -5.55 10.98
C GLN A 101 -0.04 -4.38 10.13
N THR A 102 -0.80 -3.48 10.76
CA THR A 102 -1.31 -2.26 10.15
C THR A 102 -0.58 -1.05 10.71
N PHE A 103 0.03 -0.24 9.85
CA PHE A 103 0.60 1.05 10.23
C PHE A 103 -0.52 2.04 10.58
N ASN A 104 -0.41 2.70 11.73
CA ASN A 104 -1.35 3.75 12.12
C ASN A 104 -0.76 5.10 11.73
N GLY A 105 -1.24 5.68 10.63
CA GLY A 105 -0.85 7.00 10.14
C GLY A 105 -1.41 8.16 10.98
N GLY A 106 -2.26 7.87 11.97
CA GLY A 106 -2.84 8.89 12.85
C GLY A 106 -3.82 9.80 12.11
N VAL A 107 -3.89 11.05 12.55
CA VAL A 107 -4.74 12.09 11.99
C VAL A 107 -3.87 13.10 11.24
N LEU A 108 -4.11 13.28 9.94
CA LEU A 108 -3.40 14.24 9.11
C LEU A 108 -4.27 15.48 8.87
N GLN A 109 -3.73 16.64 9.20
CA GLN A 109 -4.37 17.93 8.95
C GLN A 109 -3.99 18.44 7.55
N LEU A 110 -4.95 18.51 6.64
CA LEU A 110 -4.73 18.94 5.26
C LEU A 110 -4.48 20.45 5.13
N GLN A 111 -4.67 21.23 6.21
CA GLN A 111 -4.26 22.64 6.26
C GLN A 111 -2.74 22.84 6.44
N PHE A 112 -1.97 21.78 6.67
CA PHE A 112 -0.51 21.90 6.65
C PHE A 112 -0.04 22.38 5.27
N LYS A 113 0.99 23.23 5.28
CA LYS A 113 1.67 23.61 4.04
C LYS A 113 2.67 22.52 3.68
N PHE A 114 2.37 21.73 2.68
CA PHE A 114 3.32 20.81 2.06
C PHE A 114 4.09 21.54 0.96
N GLY A 115 5.36 21.19 0.78
CA GLY A 115 6.20 21.79 -0.26
C GLY A 115 5.59 21.56 -1.65
N ASP A 116 5.60 22.59 -2.49
CA ASP A 116 5.06 22.58 -3.85
C ASP A 116 3.54 22.36 -3.98
N GLU A 117 2.77 22.66 -2.91
CA GLU A 117 1.31 22.50 -2.90
C GLU A 117 0.53 23.77 -2.51
N ASP A 118 -0.47 24.11 -3.32
CA ASP A 118 -1.55 25.05 -3.00
C ASP A 118 -2.85 24.25 -2.82
N HIS A 119 -2.93 23.41 -1.77
CA HIS A 119 -4.16 22.70 -1.45
C HIS A 119 -5.09 23.63 -0.68
N LYS A 120 -6.28 23.87 -1.24
CA LYS A 120 -7.39 24.46 -0.51
C LYS A 120 -8.35 23.34 -0.19
N CYS A 121 -8.65 23.17 1.08
CA CYS A 121 -9.82 22.40 1.44
C CYS A 121 -11.03 22.91 0.67
N LEU A 122 -11.83 21.98 0.16
CA LEU A 122 -12.98 22.25 -0.69
C LEU A 122 -14.01 23.17 -0.01
#